data_AF-A0A831X4W5-F1
#
_entry.id   AF-A0A831X4W5-F1
#
_cell.length_a   1.000
_cell.length_b   1.000
_cell.length_c   1.000
_cell.angle_alpha   90.00
_cell.angle_beta   90.00
_cell.angle_gamma   90.00
#
_symmetry.space_group_name_H-M   'P 1'
#
loop_
_entity.id
_entity.type
_entity.pdbx_description
1 polymer ?
#
loop_
_entity_poly.entity_id
_entity_poly.type
_entity_poly.pdbx_seq_one_letter_code
_entity_poly.pdbx_strand_id
1 'polypeptide(L)'
;MYVIINRRFAGEEGNITMTTQQERVNHLNLELELAKQVQRSVLCPPIDDIHIHIDAIYEPSHELSGDFYAWYRINKNQYGIIIMDVMGHGISSSLVCMFMSSLLQDTIKKISDPERVILELNRYMNRLQMPNKLENYYFSAIYIMLDTKKKTIEYINAGHPPGVVFLDYKVALLEQSCYAIGLFDNMNVNKGKIKYRNSIQIMLFTDGLTELLKMDRKIDIDTNTLTNLFLDYKDIPLSEFQSIISNMIHTNPHQEDDICFIRISSKS
;
A
#
# COMPACT_ATOMS: atom_id res chain seq x y z
N MET A 1 22.16 -35.56 -65.39
CA MET A 1 21.61 -34.21 -65.58
C MET A 1 20.17 -34.23 -65.08
N TYR A 2 19.90 -33.69 -63.90
CA TYR A 2 18.68 -32.95 -63.52
C TYR A 2 18.79 -32.54 -62.03
N VAL A 3 19.27 -31.32 -61.88
CA VAL A 3 19.06 -30.27 -60.86
C VAL A 3 18.42 -30.67 -59.51
N ILE A 4 19.23 -30.47 -58.46
CA ILE A 4 18.82 -30.27 -57.07
C ILE A 4 18.06 -28.92 -56.97
N ILE A 5 16.79 -28.93 -56.56
CA ILE A 5 16.11 -27.72 -56.09
C ILE A 5 16.02 -27.81 -54.57
N ASN A 6 17.04 -27.27 -53.91
CA ASN A 6 16.99 -26.95 -52.49
C ASN A 6 16.39 -25.54 -52.37
N ARG A 7 15.06 -25.44 -52.16
CA ARG A 7 14.41 -24.16 -51.84
C ARG A 7 14.37 -23.97 -50.33
N ARG A 8 15.10 -22.94 -49.89
CA ARG A 8 15.12 -22.34 -48.54
C ARG A 8 13.70 -22.16 -47.99
N PHE A 9 13.40 -22.73 -46.81
CA PHE A 9 12.25 -22.39 -45.97
C PHE A 9 12.62 -22.04 -44.51
N ALA A 10 13.91 -21.90 -44.19
CA ALA A 10 14.35 -21.61 -42.82
C ALA A 10 14.17 -20.13 -42.37
N GLY A 11 13.79 -19.21 -43.28
CA GLY A 11 13.66 -17.78 -42.97
C GLY A 11 12.26 -17.31 -42.58
N GLU A 12 11.21 -18.01 -43.01
CA GLU A 12 9.82 -17.63 -42.72
C GLU A 12 9.37 -18.14 -41.36
N GLU A 13 9.74 -19.37 -40.96
CA GLU A 13 9.39 -19.91 -39.64
C GLU A 13 10.00 -19.09 -38.48
N GLY A 14 11.24 -18.62 -38.63
CA GLY A 14 11.88 -17.76 -37.63
C GLY A 14 11.20 -16.39 -37.49
N ASN A 15 10.79 -15.77 -38.59
CA ASN A 15 10.10 -14.48 -38.57
C ASN A 15 8.65 -14.58 -38.08
N ILE A 16 7.92 -15.65 -38.43
CA ILE A 16 6.54 -15.90 -37.97
C ILE A 16 6.52 -16.25 -36.47
N THR A 17 7.50 -17.02 -35.98
CA THR A 17 7.60 -17.34 -34.55
C THR A 17 7.98 -16.11 -33.71
N MET A 18 8.86 -15.24 -34.22
CA MET A 18 9.22 -13.99 -33.56
C MET A 18 8.09 -12.97 -33.54
N THR A 19 7.31 -12.85 -34.63
CA THR A 19 6.12 -11.96 -34.66
C THR A 19 5.02 -12.44 -33.73
N THR A 20 4.72 -13.74 -33.71
CA THR A 20 3.71 -14.29 -32.79
C THR A 20 4.11 -14.20 -31.31
N GLN A 21 5.41 -14.30 -31.00
CA GLN A 21 5.91 -14.07 -29.63
C GLN A 21 5.81 -12.60 -29.23
N GLN A 22 6.16 -11.67 -30.12
CA GLN A 22 6.02 -10.24 -29.87
C GLN A 22 4.54 -9.83 -29.69
N GLU A 23 3.65 -10.39 -30.50
CA GLU A 23 2.20 -10.17 -30.37
C GLU A 23 1.66 -10.66 -29.02
N ARG A 24 2.13 -11.83 -28.53
CA ARG A 24 1.77 -12.33 -27.20
C ARG A 24 2.26 -11.42 -26.07
N VAL A 25 3.50 -10.94 -26.15
CA VAL A 25 4.04 -10.00 -25.16
C VAL A 25 3.26 -8.69 -25.17
N ASN A 26 2.96 -8.16 -26.37
CA ASN A 26 2.18 -6.94 -26.51
C ASN A 26 0.76 -7.09 -25.95
N HIS A 27 0.11 -8.23 -26.20
CA HIS A 27 -1.21 -8.54 -25.65
C HIS A 27 -1.18 -8.62 -24.12
N LEU A 28 -0.19 -9.32 -23.55
CA LEU A 28 -0.04 -9.43 -22.11
C LEU A 28 0.22 -8.06 -21.46
N ASN A 29 1.05 -7.21 -22.08
CA ASN A 29 1.30 -5.86 -21.59
C ASN A 29 0.02 -5.00 -21.61
N LEU A 30 -0.82 -5.15 -22.64
CA LEU A 30 -2.11 -4.47 -22.69
C LEU A 30 -3.05 -4.94 -21.57
N GLU A 31 -3.12 -6.24 -21.31
CA GLU A 31 -3.93 -6.79 -20.21
C GLU A 31 -3.43 -6.30 -18.84
N LEU A 32 -2.11 -6.23 -18.64
CA LEU A 32 -1.51 -5.71 -17.41
C LEU A 32 -1.79 -4.20 -17.23
N GLU A 33 -1.69 -3.40 -18.29
CA GLU A 33 -2.00 -1.98 -18.24
C GLU A 33 -3.48 -1.74 -17.91
N LEU A 34 -4.39 -2.55 -18.46
CA LEU A 34 -5.81 -2.51 -18.09
C LEU A 34 -6.03 -2.89 -16.63
N ALA A 35 -5.36 -3.94 -16.14
CA ALA A 35 -5.45 -4.35 -14.74
C ALA A 35 -4.92 -3.26 -13.79
N LYS A 36 -3.83 -2.58 -14.16
CA LYS A 36 -3.26 -1.44 -13.44
C LYS A 36 -4.23 -0.27 -13.35
N GLN A 37 -4.94 0.04 -14.44
CA GLN A 37 -5.97 1.07 -14.44
C GLN A 37 -7.12 0.73 -13.48
N VAL A 38 -7.53 -0.54 -13.42
CA VAL A 38 -8.53 -1.00 -12.45
C VAL A 38 -8.01 -0.84 -11.02
N GLN A 39 -6.78 -1.26 -10.72
CA GLN A 39 -6.20 -1.10 -9.39
C GLN A 39 -6.10 0.37 -8.97
N ARG A 40 -5.68 1.26 -9.87
CA ARG A 40 -5.64 2.71 -9.60
C ARG A 40 -7.03 3.30 -9.39
N SER A 41 -8.05 2.79 -10.08
CA SER A 41 -9.43 3.33 -9.99
C SER A 41 -10.10 3.11 -8.63
N VAL A 42 -9.63 2.13 -7.85
CA VAL A 42 -10.18 1.83 -6.52
C VAL A 42 -9.46 2.56 -5.39
N LEU A 43 -8.32 3.22 -5.67
CA LEU A 43 -7.62 4.06 -4.70
C LEU A 43 -8.46 5.30 -4.39
N CYS A 44 -8.43 5.73 -3.12
CA CYS A 44 -9.21 6.90 -2.71
C CYS A 44 -8.55 8.19 -3.22
N PRO A 45 -9.32 9.12 -3.82
CA PRO A 45 -8.81 10.44 -4.19
C PRO A 45 -8.59 11.29 -2.92
N PRO A 46 -7.72 12.33 -3.00
CA PRO A 46 -7.41 13.17 -1.86
C PRO A 46 -8.67 13.77 -1.22
N ILE A 47 -8.71 13.83 0.11
CA ILE A 47 -9.76 14.54 0.84
C ILE A 47 -9.23 15.88 1.28
N ASP A 48 -9.96 16.94 0.93
CA ASP A 48 -9.73 18.28 1.46
C ASP A 48 -11.00 18.78 2.17
N ASP A 49 -11.20 18.31 3.40
CA ASP A 49 -12.35 18.66 4.24
C ASP A 49 -12.02 19.88 5.12
N ILE A 50 -13.01 20.37 5.87
CA ILE A 50 -12.87 21.59 6.68
C ILE A 50 -11.88 21.44 7.86
N HIS A 51 -11.74 20.23 8.40
CA HIS A 51 -10.91 19.94 9.58
C HIS A 51 -9.73 19.03 9.27
N ILE A 52 -9.64 18.50 8.05
CA ILE A 52 -8.68 17.45 7.71
C ILE A 52 -8.35 17.47 6.22
N HIS A 53 -7.08 17.19 5.93
CA HIS A 53 -6.56 16.91 4.61
C HIS A 53 -5.93 15.52 4.62
N ILE A 54 -6.27 14.68 3.64
CA ILE A 54 -5.68 13.34 3.45
C ILE A 54 -5.25 13.22 2.01
N ASP A 55 -4.00 12.84 1.79
CA ASP A 55 -3.42 12.67 0.47
C ASP A 55 -2.35 11.57 0.50
N ALA A 56 -2.00 11.01 -0.66
CA ALA A 56 -1.13 9.86 -0.76
C ALA A 56 -0.20 9.89 -1.99
N ILE A 57 0.92 9.18 -1.87
CA ILE A 57 1.84 8.85 -2.95
C ILE A 57 1.76 7.34 -3.16
N TYR A 58 1.71 6.91 -4.41
CA TYR A 58 1.59 5.50 -4.79
C TYR A 58 2.38 5.23 -6.05
N GLU A 59 3.54 4.60 -5.87
CA GLU A 59 4.50 4.26 -6.92
C GLU A 59 4.71 2.73 -6.91
N PRO A 60 3.97 1.98 -7.75
CA PRO A 60 4.12 0.53 -7.82
C PRO A 60 5.46 0.16 -8.48
N SER A 61 6.11 -0.89 -7.98
CA SER A 61 7.37 -1.46 -8.50
C SER A 61 7.20 -2.19 -9.84
N HIS A 62 6.01 -2.78 -10.04
CA HIS A 62 5.61 -3.51 -11.22
C HIS A 62 4.29 -2.96 -11.79
N GLU A 63 3.72 -3.62 -12.80
CA GLU A 63 2.42 -3.21 -13.35
C GLU A 63 1.27 -3.32 -12.35
N LEU A 64 1.38 -4.24 -11.39
CA LEU A 64 0.41 -4.47 -10.33
C LEU A 64 1.14 -4.54 -8.98
N SER A 65 0.49 -4.01 -7.96
CA SER A 65 1.10 -3.86 -6.64
C SER A 65 0.34 -4.63 -5.54
N GLY A 66 1.07 -5.09 -4.53
CA GLY A 66 0.51 -5.68 -3.31
C GLY A 66 0.04 -4.63 -2.31
N ASP A 67 0.59 -3.41 -2.40
CA ASP A 67 0.23 -2.26 -1.58
C ASP A 67 -1.16 -1.74 -1.91
N PHE A 68 -1.82 -1.21 -0.88
CA PHE A 68 -3.09 -0.54 -1.03
C PHE A 68 -3.34 0.47 0.07
N TYR A 69 -4.09 1.52 -0.27
CA TYR A 69 -4.63 2.43 0.71
C TYR A 69 -6.06 2.82 0.38
N ALA A 70 -6.81 3.13 1.44
CA ALA A 70 -8.11 3.75 1.31
C ALA A 70 -8.47 4.59 2.53
N TRP A 71 -9.39 5.52 2.33
CA TRP A 71 -10.04 6.25 3.40
C TRP A 71 -11.52 6.44 3.13
N TYR A 72 -12.30 6.34 4.20
CA TYR A 72 -13.74 6.46 4.14
C TYR A 72 -14.24 7.40 5.22
N ARG A 73 -15.03 8.40 4.81
CA ARG A 73 -15.82 9.20 5.73
C ARG A 73 -16.96 8.35 6.28
N ILE A 74 -16.96 8.14 7.60
CA ILE A 74 -17.96 7.34 8.33
C ILE A 74 -19.13 8.22 8.76
N ASN A 75 -18.82 9.45 9.19
CA ASN A 75 -19.82 10.50 9.40
C ASN A 75 -19.16 11.88 9.28
N LYS A 76 -19.84 12.95 9.75
CA LYS A 76 -19.35 14.32 9.62
C LYS A 76 -17.92 14.53 10.16
N ASN A 77 -17.52 13.82 11.22
CA ASN A 77 -16.25 14.05 11.91
C ASN A 77 -15.36 12.80 12.04
N GLN A 78 -15.82 11.64 11.54
CA GLN A 78 -15.12 10.37 11.70
C GLN A 78 -14.67 9.83 10.34
N TYR A 79 -13.41 9.42 10.29
CA TYR A 79 -12.73 8.91 9.11
C TYR A 79 -12.05 7.60 9.47
N GLY A 80 -12.30 6.57 8.67
CA GLY A 80 -11.52 5.33 8.69
C GLY A 80 -10.45 5.41 7.61
N ILE A 81 -9.18 5.24 7.98
CA ILE A 81 -8.04 5.24 7.06
C ILE A 81 -7.33 3.89 7.19
N ILE A 82 -6.94 3.30 6.07
CA ILE A 82 -6.16 2.07 6.05
C ILE A 82 -5.04 2.15 5.02
N ILE A 83 -3.88 1.66 5.42
CA ILE A 83 -2.78 1.26 4.53
C ILE A 83 -2.55 -0.23 4.74
N MET A 84 -2.24 -0.97 3.69
CA MET A 84 -1.94 -2.38 3.75
C MET A 84 -0.93 -2.79 2.67
N ASP A 85 -0.22 -3.87 2.95
CA ASP A 85 0.74 -4.51 2.06
C ASP A 85 0.57 -6.03 2.14
N VAL A 86 0.28 -6.66 1.00
CA VAL A 86 0.02 -8.09 0.87
C VAL A 86 1.31 -8.85 0.62
N MET A 87 1.56 -9.91 1.39
CA MET A 87 2.75 -10.76 1.24
C MET A 87 2.95 -11.22 -0.21
N GLY A 88 4.17 -10.99 -0.69
CA GLY A 88 4.64 -11.38 -2.02
C GLY A 88 4.36 -10.30 -3.05
N HIS A 89 4.90 -10.49 -4.25
CA HIS A 89 4.86 -9.47 -5.30
C HIS A 89 4.12 -9.94 -6.56
N GLY A 90 3.73 -8.99 -7.40
CA GLY A 90 3.12 -9.20 -8.71
C GLY A 90 1.64 -9.58 -8.69
N ILE A 91 1.21 -10.29 -9.74
CA ILE A 91 -0.22 -10.51 -10.05
C ILE A 91 -0.96 -11.23 -8.91
N SER A 92 -0.30 -12.16 -8.21
CA SER A 92 -0.99 -12.99 -7.23
C SER A 92 -1.34 -12.22 -5.94
N SER A 93 -0.42 -11.40 -5.43
CA SER A 93 -0.67 -10.53 -4.28
C SER A 93 -1.62 -9.40 -4.65
N SER A 94 -1.53 -8.85 -5.87
CA SER A 94 -2.47 -7.82 -6.32
C SER A 94 -3.92 -8.31 -6.39
N LEU A 95 -4.17 -9.58 -6.74
CA LEU A 95 -5.52 -10.15 -6.74
C LEU A 95 -6.10 -10.26 -5.31
N VAL A 96 -5.27 -10.66 -4.34
CA VAL A 96 -5.67 -10.68 -2.92
C VAL A 96 -5.92 -9.26 -2.41
N CYS A 97 -5.06 -8.32 -2.76
CA CYS A 97 -5.22 -6.89 -2.50
C CYS A 97 -6.57 -6.38 -3.05
N MET A 98 -6.91 -6.67 -4.30
CA MET A 98 -8.18 -6.26 -4.93
C MET A 98 -9.41 -6.92 -4.30
N PHE A 99 -9.30 -8.18 -3.89
CA PHE A 99 -10.37 -8.83 -3.13
C PHE A 99 -10.60 -8.10 -1.80
N MET A 100 -9.55 -7.85 -1.04
CA MET A 100 -9.66 -7.16 0.25
C MET A 100 -10.18 -5.74 0.08
N SER A 101 -9.69 -4.99 -0.92
CA SER A 101 -10.11 -3.61 -1.17
C SER A 101 -11.61 -3.50 -1.45
N SER A 102 -12.19 -4.48 -2.15
CA SER A 102 -13.63 -4.55 -2.42
C SER A 102 -14.50 -4.65 -1.16
N LEU A 103 -13.93 -5.15 -0.05
CA LEU A 103 -14.63 -5.36 1.22
C LEU A 103 -14.47 -4.19 2.20
N LEU A 104 -13.44 -3.35 1.99
CA LEU A 104 -13.03 -2.33 2.96
C LEU A 104 -14.10 -1.30 3.22
N GLN A 105 -14.69 -0.73 2.16
CA GLN A 105 -15.65 0.37 2.30
C GLN A 105 -16.83 -0.02 3.20
N ASP A 106 -17.42 -1.17 2.91
CA ASP A 106 -18.59 -1.69 3.63
C ASP A 106 -18.23 -2.09 5.06
N THR A 107 -17.10 -2.75 5.25
CA THR A 107 -16.61 -3.18 6.56
C THR A 107 -16.35 -1.97 7.46
N ILE A 108 -15.60 -0.99 6.97
CA ILE A 108 -15.20 0.21 7.71
C ILE A 108 -16.42 1.07 8.05
N LYS A 109 -17.33 1.29 7.09
CA LYS A 109 -18.52 2.14 7.34
C LYS A 109 -19.52 1.50 8.30
N LYS A 110 -19.67 0.17 8.31
CA LYS A 110 -20.62 -0.54 9.18
C LYS A 110 -20.08 -0.75 10.59
N ILE A 111 -18.82 -1.12 10.72
CA ILE A 111 -18.23 -1.54 11.99
C ILE A 111 -17.57 -0.36 12.70
N SER A 112 -16.76 0.42 11.97
CA SER A 112 -15.94 1.55 12.45
C SER A 112 -14.90 1.20 13.53
N ASP A 113 -15.27 0.45 14.58
CA ASP A 113 -14.36 0.09 15.66
C ASP A 113 -13.11 -0.66 15.14
N PRO A 114 -11.88 -0.16 15.44
CA PRO A 114 -10.66 -0.76 14.91
C PRO A 114 -10.49 -2.25 15.17
N GLU A 115 -10.75 -2.71 16.41
CA GLU A 115 -10.54 -4.12 16.77
C GLU A 115 -11.44 -5.02 15.95
N ARG A 116 -12.72 -4.64 15.84
CA ARG A 116 -13.69 -5.39 15.05
C ARG A 116 -13.40 -5.34 13.55
N VAL A 117 -12.94 -4.21 13.02
CA VAL A 117 -12.56 -4.11 11.60
C VAL A 117 -11.42 -5.09 11.30
N ILE A 118 -10.35 -5.08 12.11
CA ILE A 118 -9.20 -5.97 11.89
C ILE A 118 -9.60 -7.45 12.02
N LEU A 119 -10.39 -7.81 13.03
CA LEU A 119 -10.91 -9.18 13.20
C LEU A 119 -11.80 -9.62 12.02
N GLU A 120 -12.60 -8.70 11.46
CA GLU A 120 -13.45 -8.96 10.30
C GLU A 120 -12.61 -9.19 9.03
N LEU A 121 -11.58 -8.38 8.80
CA LEU A 121 -10.64 -8.57 7.70
C LEU A 121 -9.88 -9.90 7.83
N ASN A 122 -9.46 -10.27 9.05
CA ASN A 122 -8.84 -11.56 9.33
C ASN A 122 -9.77 -12.72 8.95
N ARG A 123 -11.06 -12.61 9.29
CA ARG A 123 -12.06 -13.60 8.92
C ARG A 123 -12.23 -13.74 7.41
N TYR A 124 -12.17 -12.65 6.65
CA TYR A 124 -12.22 -12.72 5.19
C TYR A 124 -10.97 -13.39 4.61
N MET A 125 -9.78 -13.07 5.12
CA MET A 125 -8.54 -13.75 4.72
C MET A 125 -8.58 -15.24 5.01
N ASN A 126 -9.04 -15.64 6.19
CA ASN A 126 -9.13 -17.06 6.56
C ASN A 126 -10.15 -17.84 5.72
N ARG A 127 -11.03 -17.17 4.96
CA ARG A 127 -11.93 -17.82 4.00
C ARG A 127 -11.29 -18.04 2.63
N LEU A 128 -10.22 -17.31 2.31
CA LEU A 128 -9.46 -17.49 1.07
C LEU A 128 -8.55 -18.73 1.07
N GLN A 129 -8.76 -19.68 2.00
CA GLN A 129 -7.97 -20.92 2.09
C GLN A 129 -7.84 -21.58 0.72
N MET A 130 -6.62 -21.60 0.21
CA MET A 130 -6.28 -22.20 -1.07
C MET A 130 -5.97 -23.68 -0.81
N PRO A 131 -6.82 -24.63 -1.25
CA PRO A 131 -6.49 -26.03 -1.11
C PRO A 131 -5.18 -26.29 -1.86
N ASN A 132 -4.18 -26.83 -1.14
CA ASN A 132 -2.84 -27.22 -1.63
C ASN A 132 -1.72 -26.16 -1.63
N LYS A 133 -1.87 -25.00 -0.97
CA LYS A 133 -0.73 -24.12 -0.71
C LYS A 133 -0.06 -24.46 0.63
N LEU A 134 1.28 -24.47 0.66
CA LEU A 134 2.08 -24.66 1.87
C LEU A 134 1.95 -23.47 2.84
N GLU A 135 1.64 -22.29 2.33
CA GLU A 135 1.53 -21.03 3.08
C GLU A 135 0.27 -20.25 2.64
N ASN A 136 -0.48 -19.75 3.62
CA ASN A 136 -1.62 -18.87 3.39
C ASN A 136 -1.13 -17.45 3.05
N TYR A 137 -1.87 -16.73 2.20
CA TYR A 137 -1.65 -15.30 2.05
C TYR A 137 -2.00 -14.59 3.36
N TYR A 138 -1.19 -13.60 3.71
CA TYR A 138 -1.47 -12.64 4.78
C TYR A 138 -1.09 -11.24 4.29
N PHE A 139 -1.50 -10.22 5.02
CA PHE A 139 -1.10 -8.85 4.73
C PHE A 139 -0.87 -8.06 6.01
N SER A 140 0.10 -7.15 5.95
CA SER A 140 0.33 -6.17 7.00
C SER A 140 -0.61 -4.98 6.81
N ALA A 141 -1.05 -4.34 7.88
CA ALA A 141 -1.90 -3.13 7.76
C ALA A 141 -1.82 -2.20 8.95
N ILE A 142 -2.07 -0.91 8.74
CA ILE A 142 -2.50 0.00 9.80
C ILE A 142 -3.91 0.48 9.51
N TYR A 143 -4.83 0.27 10.46
CA TYR A 143 -6.15 0.88 10.43
C TYR A 143 -6.26 1.98 11.49
N ILE A 144 -6.76 3.14 11.07
CA ILE A 144 -6.99 4.31 11.91
C ILE A 144 -8.47 4.71 11.86
N MET A 145 -9.04 4.89 13.04
CA MET A 145 -10.25 5.67 13.28
C MET A 145 -9.89 7.06 13.80
N LEU A 146 -10.07 8.08 12.99
CA LEU A 146 -9.83 9.47 13.37
C LEU A 146 -11.14 10.20 13.60
N ASP A 147 -11.33 10.75 14.80
CA ASP A 147 -12.47 11.60 15.18
C ASP A 147 -12.00 13.04 15.38
N THR A 148 -12.29 13.90 14.41
CA THR A 148 -11.86 15.30 14.42
C THR A 148 -12.61 16.16 15.43
N LYS A 149 -13.82 15.75 15.85
CA LYS A 149 -14.61 16.44 16.86
C LYS A 149 -14.11 16.13 18.28
N LYS A 150 -13.84 14.86 18.56
CA LYS A 150 -13.29 14.41 19.85
C LYS A 150 -11.78 14.59 19.96
N LYS A 151 -11.11 14.90 18.84
CA LYS A 151 -9.66 14.98 18.69
C LYS A 151 -8.95 13.72 19.20
N THR A 152 -9.46 12.57 18.73
CA THR A 152 -8.99 11.25 19.12
C THR A 152 -8.67 10.41 17.92
N ILE A 153 -7.62 9.60 18.05
CA ILE A 153 -7.22 8.55 17.12
C ILE A 153 -7.30 7.24 17.87
N GLU A 154 -8.06 6.30 17.33
CA GLU A 154 -7.96 4.90 17.71
C GLU A 154 -7.34 4.14 16.54
N TYR A 155 -6.39 3.25 16.79
CA TYR A 155 -5.67 2.58 15.69
C TYR A 155 -5.24 1.18 16.08
N ILE A 156 -4.97 0.35 15.07
CA ILE A 156 -4.27 -0.92 15.23
C ILE A 156 -3.22 -1.04 14.14
N ASN A 157 -2.03 -1.47 14.54
CA ASN A 157 -0.99 -1.90 13.62
C ASN A 157 -0.98 -3.44 13.54
N ALA A 158 -1.45 -4.01 12.44
CA ALA A 158 -1.45 -5.44 12.18
C ALA A 158 -0.17 -5.83 11.40
N GLY A 159 0.97 -5.84 12.10
CA GLY A 159 2.26 -6.31 11.55
C GLY A 159 2.91 -5.40 10.50
N HIS A 160 2.54 -4.12 10.45
CA HIS A 160 3.02 -3.14 9.47
C HIS A 160 4.12 -2.22 10.07
N PRO A 161 4.95 -1.54 9.26
CA PRO A 161 5.85 -0.50 9.75
C PRO A 161 5.11 0.55 10.59
N PRO A 162 5.61 0.94 11.79
CA PRO A 162 4.93 1.90 12.64
C PRO A 162 4.75 3.26 11.97
N GLY A 163 3.49 3.72 11.86
CA GLY A 163 3.18 5.07 11.41
C GLY A 163 3.73 6.14 12.35
N VAL A 164 4.12 7.28 11.80
CA VAL A 164 4.68 8.43 12.55
C VAL A 164 3.61 9.48 12.77
N VAL A 165 3.43 9.90 14.03
CA VAL A 165 2.43 10.88 14.44
C VAL A 165 3.11 12.11 15.02
N PHE A 166 3.00 13.22 14.32
CA PHE A 166 3.38 14.54 14.81
C PHE A 166 2.16 15.20 15.46
N LEU A 167 2.20 15.40 16.77
CA LEU A 167 1.13 16.06 17.51
C LEU A 167 1.68 17.09 18.48
N ASP A 168 1.11 18.29 18.44
CA ASP A 168 1.56 19.43 19.23
C ASP A 168 3.07 19.70 19.05
N TYR A 169 3.91 19.25 19.99
CA TYR A 169 5.39 19.37 19.96
C TYR A 169 6.10 18.03 20.20
N LYS A 170 5.39 16.93 19.97
CA LYS A 170 5.87 15.57 20.22
C LYS A 170 5.72 14.72 18.96
N VAL A 171 6.57 13.71 18.90
CA VAL A 171 6.41 12.61 17.97
C VAL A 171 5.99 11.37 18.74
N ALA A 172 5.02 10.64 18.21
CA ALA A 172 4.58 9.35 18.70
C ALA A 172 4.52 8.38 17.53
N LEU A 173 4.52 7.09 17.85
CA LEU A 173 4.47 6.03 16.85
C LEU A 173 3.24 5.16 17.05
N LEU A 174 2.74 4.61 15.95
CA LEU A 174 1.62 3.69 15.95
C LEU A 174 2.09 2.25 16.21
N GLU A 175 2.64 2.03 17.41
CA GLU A 175 3.27 0.76 17.81
C GLU A 175 2.32 -0.26 18.43
N GLN A 176 1.12 0.14 18.84
CA GLN A 176 0.15 -0.80 19.40
C GLN A 176 -0.24 -1.82 18.33
N SER A 177 0.33 -3.03 18.47
CA SER A 177 0.35 -4.00 17.40
C SER A 177 -0.40 -5.29 17.72
N CYS A 178 -0.74 -6.00 16.64
CA CYS A 178 -1.18 -7.39 16.64
C CYS A 178 -0.51 -8.10 15.45
N TYR A 179 -0.75 -9.41 15.31
CA TYR A 179 -0.24 -10.16 14.16
C TYR A 179 -0.81 -9.66 12.84
N ALA A 180 -0.07 -9.88 11.76
CA ALA A 180 -0.52 -9.63 10.39
C ALA A 180 -1.83 -10.38 10.10
N ILE A 181 -2.67 -9.78 9.25
CA ILE A 181 -4.01 -10.25 8.96
C ILE A 181 -3.93 -11.47 8.04
N GLY A 182 -4.57 -12.57 8.42
CA GLY A 182 -4.54 -13.86 7.71
C GLY A 182 -3.44 -14.82 8.16
N LEU A 183 -2.57 -14.40 9.10
CA LEU A 183 -1.49 -15.25 9.61
C LEU A 183 -1.99 -16.35 10.56
N PHE A 184 -3.02 -16.02 11.36
CA PHE A 184 -3.62 -16.95 12.32
C PHE A 184 -5.15 -16.88 12.27
N ASP A 185 -5.81 -18.02 12.48
CA ASP A 185 -7.27 -18.10 12.50
C ASP A 185 -7.88 -17.18 13.56
N ASN A 186 -7.25 -17.13 14.73
CA ASN A 186 -7.62 -16.29 15.86
C ASN A 186 -6.46 -15.39 16.24
N MET A 187 -6.75 -14.12 16.48
CA MET A 187 -5.77 -13.12 16.90
C MET A 187 -6.34 -12.27 18.04
N ASN A 188 -5.49 -11.96 19.02
CA ASN A 188 -5.82 -10.98 20.04
C ASN A 188 -5.49 -9.59 19.51
N VAL A 189 -6.44 -8.68 19.60
CA VAL A 189 -6.33 -7.34 19.02
C VAL A 189 -6.70 -6.33 20.08
N ASN A 190 -5.79 -5.39 20.31
CA ASN A 190 -6.02 -4.26 21.22
C ASN A 190 -5.71 -2.98 20.46
N LYS A 191 -6.63 -2.02 20.49
CA LYS A 191 -6.39 -0.74 19.82
C LYS A 191 -5.56 0.22 20.67
N GLY A 192 -4.66 0.93 20.00
CA GLY A 192 -3.97 2.08 20.55
C GLY A 192 -4.89 3.29 20.54
N LYS A 193 -4.65 4.24 21.45
CA LYS A 193 -5.42 5.49 21.55
C LYS A 193 -4.52 6.68 21.74
N ILE A 194 -4.69 7.68 20.90
CA ILE A 194 -3.97 8.96 20.96
C ILE A 194 -5.00 10.08 21.03
N LYS A 195 -4.77 11.06 21.89
CA LYS A 195 -5.53 12.32 21.94
C LYS A 195 -4.61 13.46 21.54
N TYR A 196 -5.14 14.41 20.78
CA TYR A 196 -4.41 15.62 20.38
C TYR A 196 -5.20 16.87 20.74
N ARG A 197 -4.51 18.00 20.91
CA ARG A 197 -5.14 19.28 21.30
C ARG A 197 -5.21 20.24 20.14
N ASN A 198 -4.11 20.44 19.45
CA ASN A 198 -4.01 21.42 18.37
C ASN A 198 -4.06 20.70 17.02
N SER A 199 -2.98 20.79 16.25
CA SER A 199 -2.81 20.10 15.00
C SER A 199 -2.19 18.73 15.20
N ILE A 200 -2.55 17.84 14.28
CA ILE A 200 -1.95 16.52 14.12
C ILE A 200 -1.57 16.32 12.66
N GLN A 201 -0.42 15.71 12.45
CA GLN A 201 -0.02 15.15 11.18
C GLN A 201 0.37 13.68 11.39
N ILE A 202 -0.14 12.79 10.55
CA ILE A 202 0.15 11.36 10.57
C ILE A 202 0.76 11.00 9.23
N MET A 203 1.85 10.25 9.26
CA MET A 203 2.49 9.67 8.09
C MET A 203 2.45 8.15 8.21
N LEU A 204 1.86 7.50 7.21
CA LEU A 204 1.83 6.05 7.07
C LEU A 204 2.58 5.69 5.80
N PHE A 205 3.27 4.55 5.79
CA PHE A 205 4.08 4.12 4.66
C PHE A 205 4.29 2.63 4.69
N THR A 206 4.46 2.06 3.50
CA THR A 206 4.90 0.68 3.31
C THR A 206 6.42 0.60 3.43
N ASP A 207 6.93 -0.62 3.59
CA ASP A 207 8.35 -0.87 3.75
C ASP A 207 9.17 -0.46 2.52
N GLY A 208 8.62 -0.55 1.31
CA GLY A 208 9.28 -0.08 0.10
C GLY A 208 9.77 1.37 0.18
N LEU A 209 9.07 2.27 0.89
CA LEU A 209 9.58 3.62 1.15
C LEU A 209 10.80 3.61 2.08
N THR A 210 10.75 2.82 3.15
CA THR A 210 11.87 2.71 4.10
C THR A 210 13.08 2.03 3.46
N GLU A 211 12.88 1.02 2.62
CA GLU A 211 13.95 0.38 1.87
C GLU A 211 14.62 1.36 0.91
N LEU A 212 13.84 2.13 0.16
CA LEU A 212 14.35 3.16 -0.74
C LEU A 212 15.22 4.19 0.01
N LEU A 213 14.70 4.70 1.14
CA LEU A 213 15.41 5.68 1.96
C LEU A 213 16.70 5.11 2.56
N LYS A 214 16.69 3.83 2.94
CA LYS A 214 17.87 3.11 3.43
C LYS A 214 18.94 3.00 2.34
N MET A 215 18.55 2.64 1.11
CA MET A 215 19.47 2.55 -0.03
C MET A 215 20.06 3.92 -0.39
N ASP A 216 19.21 4.94 -0.49
CA ASP A 216 19.61 6.29 -0.92
C ASP A 216 20.53 6.97 0.10
N ARG A 217 20.16 6.93 1.40
CA ARG A 217 20.93 7.57 2.47
C ARG A 217 22.06 6.69 3.04
N LYS A 218 22.09 5.40 2.71
CA LYS A 218 23.04 4.41 3.26
C LYS A 218 23.04 4.37 4.79
N ILE A 219 21.84 4.44 5.38
CA ILE A 219 21.62 4.38 6.83
C ILE A 219 20.68 3.24 7.17
N ASP A 220 20.90 2.57 8.30
CA ASP A 220 19.87 1.69 8.85
C ASP A 220 18.72 2.52 9.41
N ILE A 221 17.50 2.13 9.05
CA ILE A 221 16.30 2.79 9.52
C ILE A 221 15.81 2.08 10.76
N ASP A 222 16.17 2.64 11.91
CA ASP A 222 15.52 2.34 13.17
C ASP A 222 14.39 3.35 13.46
N THR A 223 13.66 3.09 14.54
CA THR A 223 12.55 3.90 15.00
C THR A 223 12.87 5.40 15.17
N ASN A 224 14.06 5.72 15.69
CA ASN A 224 14.48 7.10 15.93
C ASN A 224 14.88 7.79 14.61
N THR A 225 15.58 7.07 13.75
CA THR A 225 16.03 7.53 12.44
C THR A 225 14.84 7.81 11.53
N LEU A 226 13.84 6.93 11.54
CA LEU A 226 12.56 7.09 10.85
C LEU A 226 11.85 8.37 11.28
N THR A 227 11.74 8.59 12.59
CA THR A 227 11.12 9.78 13.17
C THR A 227 11.82 11.07 12.73
N ASN A 228 13.15 11.10 12.79
CA ASN A 228 13.95 12.25 12.38
C ASN A 228 13.85 12.51 10.87
N LEU A 229 13.85 11.45 10.07
CA LEU A 229 13.74 11.56 8.62
C LEU A 229 12.39 12.14 8.20
N PHE A 230 11.30 11.73 8.83
CA PHE A 230 9.98 12.30 8.55
C PHE A 230 9.77 13.69 9.15
N LEU A 231 10.57 14.12 10.14
CA LEU A 231 10.59 15.51 10.56
C LEU A 231 11.05 16.44 9.43
N ASP A 232 12.07 16.03 8.65
CA ASP A 232 12.56 16.81 7.50
C ASP A 232 11.47 17.01 6.43
N TYR A 233 10.54 16.05 6.32
CA TYR A 233 9.48 16.04 5.31
C TYR A 233 8.11 16.51 5.83
N LYS A 234 8.04 16.92 7.10
CA LYS A 234 6.78 17.31 7.76
C LYS A 234 6.09 18.49 7.08
N ASP A 235 6.86 19.50 6.74
CA ASP A 235 6.34 20.80 6.30
C ASP A 235 6.47 21.02 4.77
N ILE A 236 7.05 20.07 4.03
CA ILE A 236 7.14 20.17 2.57
C ILE A 236 5.81 19.81 1.89
N PRO A 237 5.45 20.42 0.75
CA PRO A 237 4.31 19.99 -0.05
C PRO A 237 4.40 18.51 -0.46
N LEU A 238 3.27 17.80 -0.57
CA LEU A 238 3.29 16.37 -0.91
C LEU A 238 3.82 16.16 -2.35
N SER A 239 3.53 17.08 -3.25
CA SER A 239 4.05 17.08 -4.63
C SER A 239 5.57 17.20 -4.70
N GLU A 240 6.17 17.99 -3.80
CA GLU A 240 7.62 18.10 -3.68
C GLU A 240 8.21 16.81 -3.12
N PHE A 241 7.56 16.24 -2.09
CA PHE A 241 7.97 14.94 -1.55
C PHE A 241 7.88 13.81 -2.59
N GLN A 242 6.81 13.79 -3.39
CA GLN A 242 6.68 12.85 -4.50
C GLN A 242 7.81 13.02 -5.51
N SER A 243 8.17 14.25 -5.87
CA SER A 243 9.28 14.50 -6.80
C SER A 243 10.62 13.99 -6.23
N ILE A 244 10.83 14.13 -4.92
CA ILE A 244 12.00 13.58 -4.24
C ILE A 244 12.01 12.05 -4.32
N ILE A 245 10.88 11.39 -4.03
CA ILE A 245 10.75 9.93 -4.12
C ILE A 245 11.01 9.45 -5.56
N SER A 246 10.39 10.09 -6.57
CA SER A 246 10.59 9.72 -7.97
C SER A 246 12.07 9.85 -8.39
N ASN A 247 12.77 10.88 -7.91
CA ASN A 247 14.20 11.03 -8.15
C ASN A 247 15.02 9.91 -7.48
N MET A 248 14.69 9.55 -6.24
CA MET A 248 15.35 8.44 -5.52
C MET A 248 15.14 7.09 -6.22
N ILE A 249 13.93 6.83 -6.74
CA ILE A 249 13.64 5.61 -7.51
C ILE A 249 14.52 5.59 -8.78
N HIS A 250 14.65 6.73 -9.47
CA HIS A 250 15.47 6.82 -10.68
C HIS A 250 16.96 6.57 -10.41
N THR A 251 17.48 7.01 -9.26
CA THR A 251 18.89 6.79 -8.88
C THR A 251 19.14 5.40 -8.31
N ASN A 252 18.10 4.66 -7.91
CA ASN A 252 18.18 3.34 -7.32
C ASN A 252 17.34 2.33 -8.14
N PRO A 253 17.84 1.87 -9.32
CA PRO A 253 17.10 0.98 -10.22
C PRO A 253 16.87 -0.43 -9.66
N HIS A 254 17.41 -0.73 -8.47
CA HIS A 254 17.23 -1.98 -7.73
C HIS A 254 16.08 -1.91 -6.71
N GLN A 255 15.32 -0.80 -6.68
CA GLN A 255 14.08 -0.73 -5.90
C GLN A 255 13.07 -1.71 -6.50
N GLU A 256 12.82 -2.81 -5.80
CA GLU A 256 11.93 -3.90 -6.25
C GLU A 256 10.58 -3.90 -5.54
N ASP A 257 10.42 -3.09 -4.47
CA ASP A 257 9.21 -3.04 -3.67
C ASP A 257 8.33 -1.82 -3.97
N ASP A 258 7.02 -2.02 -3.80
CA ASP A 258 5.99 -1.01 -3.98
C ASP A 258 6.12 0.10 -2.93
N ILE A 259 5.82 1.34 -3.34
CA ILE A 259 5.88 2.49 -2.44
C ILE A 259 4.49 3.08 -2.29
N CYS A 260 3.97 2.99 -1.07
CA CYS A 260 2.79 3.68 -0.64
C CYS A 260 3.12 4.61 0.53
N PHE A 261 2.64 5.85 0.46
CA PHE A 261 2.77 6.82 1.55
C PHE A 261 1.46 7.59 1.69
N ILE A 262 0.95 7.71 2.91
CA ILE A 262 -0.24 8.49 3.23
C ILE A 262 0.14 9.60 4.20
N ARG A 263 -0.32 10.82 3.91
CA ARG A 263 -0.24 11.95 4.83
C ARG A 263 -1.62 12.43 5.23
N ILE A 264 -1.87 12.45 6.54
CA ILE A 264 -3.09 12.97 7.14
C ILE A 264 -2.72 14.21 7.94
N SER A 265 -3.33 15.35 7.67
CA SER A 265 -3.09 16.61 8.39
C SER A 265 -4.41 17.21 8.87
N SER A 266 -4.53 17.52 10.15
CA SER A 266 -5.67 18.32 10.62
C SER A 266 -5.50 19.78 10.22
N LYS A 267 -6.58 20.44 9.83
CA LYS A 267 -6.62 21.88 9.58
C LYS A 267 -6.99 22.63 10.86
N SER A 268 -6.31 23.75 11.10
CA SER A 268 -6.55 24.67 12.22
C SER A 268 -7.86 25.43 12.07
#